data_AF-A0A528D7K8-F1
#
_entry.id   AF-A0A528D7K8-F1
#
_cell.length_a   1.000
_cell.length_b   1.000
_cell.length_c   1.000
_cell.angle_alpha   90.00
_cell.angle_beta   90.00
_cell.angle_gamma   90.00
#
_symmetry.space_group_name_H-M   'P 1'
#
loop_
_entity.id
_entity.type
_entity.pdbx_description
1 polymer ?
#
loop_
_entity_poly.entity_id
_entity_poly.type
_entity_poly.pdbx_seq_one_letter_code
_entity_poly.pdbx_strand_id
1 'polypeptide(L)'
;LLTHEAVRDRALAYCDWAVSMGLLAIRSHVDVCDDRLLAVEALLDVKKTVAPYIDLQLVAFPQDGLYRSPTARENTIRALDMGV
;
A
#
# COMPACT_ATOMS: atom_id res chain seq x y z
N LEU A 1 15.18 3.56 -7.46
CA LEU A 1 15.33 3.06 -6.07
C LEU A 1 13.97 3.07 -5.41
N LEU A 2 13.66 2.08 -4.57
CA LEU A 2 12.43 2.07 -3.78
C LEU A 2 12.62 3.01 -2.58
N THR A 3 12.04 4.20 -2.65
CA THR A 3 11.98 5.18 -1.55
C THR A 3 10.53 5.49 -1.22
N HIS A 4 10.27 5.97 -0.01
CA HIS A 4 8.92 6.30 0.46
C HIS A 4 8.23 7.30 -0.49
N GLU A 5 8.92 8.41 -0.80
CA GLU A 5 8.48 9.44 -1.73
C GLU A 5 8.20 8.87 -3.12
N ALA A 6 9.10 8.05 -3.66
CA ALA A 6 8.91 7.48 -4.99
C ALA A 6 7.71 6.52 -5.05
N VAL A 7 7.38 5.79 -3.97
CA VAL A 7 6.16 4.97 -3.90
C VAL A 7 4.92 5.85 -3.83
N ARG A 8 4.94 6.85 -2.94
CA ARG A 8 3.84 7.81 -2.75
C ARG A 8 3.50 8.55 -4.04
N ASP A 9 4.48 9.11 -4.72
CA ASP A 9 4.26 9.93 -5.92
C ASP A 9 3.69 9.10 -7.08
N ARG A 10 4.17 7.86 -7.25
CA ARG A 10 3.61 6.94 -8.25
C ARG A 10 2.17 6.57 -7.94
N ALA A 11 1.85 6.34 -6.67
CA ALA A 11 0.49 5.98 -6.25
C ALA A 11 -0.47 7.17 -6.39
N LEU A 12 -0.04 8.39 -6.06
CA LEU A 12 -0.84 9.61 -6.29
C LEU A 12 -1.10 9.83 -7.78
N ALA A 13 -0.07 9.71 -8.63
CA ALA A 13 -0.25 9.84 -10.07
C ALA A 13 -1.27 8.82 -10.63
N TYR A 14 -1.27 7.58 -10.11
CA TYR A 14 -2.29 6.60 -10.47
C TYR A 14 -3.69 7.00 -10.00
N CYS A 15 -3.82 7.52 -8.77
CA CYS A 15 -5.09 7.99 -8.22
C CYS A 15 -5.68 9.14 -9.05
N ASP A 16 -4.83 10.06 -9.52
CA ASP A 16 -5.25 11.18 -10.38
C ASP A 16 -5.79 10.68 -11.72
N TRP A 17 -5.16 9.67 -12.31
CA TRP A 17 -5.70 9.02 -13.52
C TRP A 17 -7.00 8.29 -13.23
N ALA A 18 -7.06 7.53 -12.13
CA ALA A 18 -8.24 6.76 -11.75
C ALA A 18 -9.48 7.66 -11.59
N VAL A 19 -9.36 8.76 -10.84
CA VAL A 19 -10.48 9.68 -10.61
C VAL A 19 -10.92 10.37 -11.91
N SER A 20 -9.99 10.70 -12.81
CA SER A 20 -10.32 11.29 -14.12
C SER A 20 -11.17 10.36 -15.01
N MET A 21 -11.11 9.05 -14.76
CA MET A 21 -11.90 8.03 -15.45
C MET A 21 -13.16 7.62 -14.67
N GLY A 22 -13.47 8.30 -13.57
CA GLY A 22 -14.64 8.02 -12.72
C GLY A 22 -14.45 6.85 -11.77
N LEU A 23 -13.22 6.37 -11.54
CA LEU A 23 -12.96 5.34 -10.53
C LEU A 23 -12.86 6.01 -9.15
N LEU A 24 -13.85 5.73 -8.30
CA LEU A 24 -13.94 6.30 -6.96
C LEU A 24 -13.66 5.31 -5.84
N ALA A 25 -13.52 4.02 -6.13
CA ALA A 25 -13.23 2.98 -5.16
C ALA A 25 -12.13 2.05 -5.68
N ILE A 26 -11.07 1.86 -4.90
CA ILE A 26 -9.88 1.12 -5.29
C ILE A 26 -9.50 0.18 -4.15
N ARG A 27 -9.18 -1.08 -4.47
CA ARG A 27 -8.52 -2.01 -3.56
C ARG A 27 -7.15 -2.39 -4.13
N SER A 28 -6.10 -2.09 -3.38
CA SER A 28 -4.72 -2.35 -3.80
C SER A 28 -4.01 -3.32 -2.86
N HIS A 29 -3.20 -4.20 -3.43
CA HIS A 29 -2.33 -5.09 -2.67
C HIS A 29 -1.01 -4.38 -2.39
N VAL A 30 -0.55 -4.45 -1.15
CA VAL A 30 0.70 -3.86 -0.70
C VAL A 30 1.66 -4.96 -0.33
N ASP A 31 2.82 -4.98 -0.99
CA ASP A 31 3.89 -5.93 -0.66
C ASP A 31 4.44 -5.66 0.75
N VAL A 32 4.46 -6.72 1.57
CA VAL A 32 4.97 -6.70 2.96
C VAL A 32 6.27 -7.50 3.12
N CYS A 33 6.92 -7.89 2.02
CA CYS A 33 8.16 -8.66 2.08
C CYS A 33 9.39 -7.83 2.54
N ASP A 34 9.35 -6.49 2.42
CA ASP A 34 10.40 -5.60 2.96
C ASP A 34 10.19 -5.37 4.47
N ASP A 35 11.16 -5.76 5.30
CA ASP A 35 11.12 -5.62 6.77
C ASP A 35 10.93 -4.16 7.25
N ARG A 36 11.30 -3.19 6.40
CA ARG A 36 11.10 -1.76 6.66
C ARG A 36 9.64 -1.34 6.51
N LEU A 37 8.80 -2.14 5.85
CA LEU A 37 7.40 -1.83 5.54
C LEU A 37 7.20 -0.47 4.86
N LEU A 38 8.21 0.02 4.14
CA LEU A 38 8.24 1.36 3.55
C LEU A 38 7.09 1.58 2.55
N ALA A 39 6.72 0.54 1.80
CA ALA A 39 5.57 0.61 0.90
C ALA A 39 4.23 0.72 1.64
N VAL A 40 4.11 0.10 2.82
CA VAL A 40 2.92 0.18 3.68
C VAL A 40 2.76 1.61 4.20
N GLU A 41 3.81 2.20 4.76
CA GLU A 41 3.80 3.58 5.24
C GLU A 41 3.40 4.56 4.12
N ALA A 42 4.05 4.44 2.97
CA ALA A 42 3.79 5.32 1.83
C ALA A 42 2.34 5.22 1.33
N LEU A 43 1.76 4.02 1.28
CA LEU A 43 0.39 3.84 0.79
C LEU A 43 -0.66 4.21 1.83
N LEU A 44 -0.37 4.10 3.13
CA LEU A 44 -1.24 4.65 4.18
C LEU A 44 -1.30 6.19 4.10
N ASP A 45 -0.20 6.85 3.77
CA ASP A 45 -0.17 8.29 3.53
C ASP A 45 -0.96 8.68 2.27
N VAL A 46 -0.85 7.89 1.20
CA VAL A 46 -1.67 8.06 -0.02
C VAL A 46 -3.15 7.92 0.33
N LYS A 47 -3.54 6.87 1.07
CA LYS A 47 -4.92 6.64 1.51
C LYS A 47 -5.49 7.85 2.24
N LYS A 48 -4.73 8.46 3.15
CA LYS A 48 -5.15 9.71 3.83
C LYS A 48 -5.28 10.88 2.87
N THR A 49 -4.35 11.01 1.92
CA THR A 49 -4.31 12.13 0.96
C THR A 49 -5.50 12.10 0.00
N VAL A 50 -5.87 10.91 -0.50
CA VAL A 50 -6.93 10.75 -1.52
C VAL A 50 -8.32 10.55 -0.94
N ALA A 51 -8.45 10.36 0.38
CA ALA A 51 -9.71 10.11 1.08
C ALA A 51 -10.88 11.06 0.74
N PRO A 52 -10.68 12.35 0.38
CA PRO A 52 -11.79 13.21 -0.01
C PRO A 52 -12.47 12.83 -1.34
N TYR A 53 -11.84 12.00 -2.18
CA TYR A 53 -12.31 11.69 -3.54
C TYR A 53 -12.14 10.24 -3.99
N ILE A 54 -11.38 9.40 -3.26
CA ILE A 54 -11.24 7.96 -3.53
C ILE A 54 -11.36 7.16 -2.22
N ASP A 55 -12.21 6.14 -2.24
CA ASP A 55 -12.24 5.07 -1.24
C ASP A 55 -11.11 4.07 -1.52
N LEU A 56 -9.97 4.25 -0.84
CA LEU A 56 -8.80 3.38 -0.99
C LEU A 56 -8.72 2.32 0.12
N GLN A 57 -8.83 1.06 -0.26
CA GLN A 57 -8.57 -0.11 0.57
C GLN A 57 -7.21 -0.69 0.26
N LEU A 58 -6.44 -1.00 1.31
CA LEU A 58 -5.13 -1.60 1.20
C LEU A 58 -5.21 -3.03 1.72
N VAL A 59 -4.47 -3.95 1.11
CA VAL A 59 -4.41 -5.36 1.52
C VAL A 59 -2.96 -5.72 1.80
N ALA A 60 -2.67 -6.17 3.02
CA ALA A 60 -1.34 -6.66 3.38
C ALA A 60 -1.07 -7.96 2.61
N PHE A 61 -0.15 -7.92 1.65
CA PHE A 61 0.07 -9.00 0.69
C PHE A 61 1.50 -9.56 0.80
N PRO A 62 1.69 -10.74 1.43
CA PRO A 62 2.99 -11.39 1.52
C PRO A 62 3.36 -12.03 0.17
N GLN A 63 3.92 -11.24 -0.74
CA GLN A 63 4.16 -11.61 -2.14
C GLN A 63 5.07 -12.84 -2.31
N ASP A 64 6.06 -13.01 -1.44
CA ASP A 64 6.99 -14.14 -1.46
C ASP A 64 6.45 -15.39 -0.72
N GLY A 65 5.28 -15.27 -0.11
CA GLY A 65 4.60 -16.35 0.60
C GLY A 65 4.74 -16.27 2.12
N LEU A 66 3.60 -16.32 2.81
CA LEU A 66 3.47 -16.12 4.27
C LEU A 66 4.34 -17.08 5.11
N TYR A 67 4.47 -18.33 4.68
CA TYR A 67 5.26 -19.36 5.37
C TYR A 67 6.56 -19.72 4.63
N ARG A 68 6.85 -19.03 3.51
CA ARG A 68 8.05 -19.29 2.71
C ARG A 68 9.19 -18.34 3.07
N SER A 69 8.89 -17.06 3.27
CA SER A 69 9.88 -16.07 3.71
C SER A 69 9.97 -16.03 5.24
N PRO A 70 11.18 -15.98 5.84
CA PRO A 70 11.35 -15.99 7.29
C PRO A 70 10.58 -14.89 8.03
N THR A 71 10.51 -13.68 7.46
CA THR A 71 9.90 -12.50 8.11
C THR A 71 8.49 -12.19 7.62
N ALA A 72 8.01 -12.85 6.57
CA ALA A 72 6.73 -12.50 5.93
C ALA A 72 5.53 -12.56 6.89
N ARG A 73 5.47 -13.56 7.78
CA ARG A 73 4.38 -13.65 8.76
C ARG A 73 4.37 -12.48 9.74
N GLU A 74 5.52 -12.14 10.29
CA GLU A 74 5.66 -11.04 11.24
C GLU A 74 5.38 -9.70 10.57
N ASN A 75 5.92 -9.49 9.37
CA ASN A 75 5.68 -8.28 8.59
C ASN A 75 4.21 -8.12 8.19
N THR A 76 3.52 -9.23 7.85
CA THR A 76 2.08 -9.20 7.57
C THR A 76 1.30 -8.74 8.80
N ILE A 77 1.59 -9.29 9.98
CA ILE A 77 0.93 -8.88 11.23
C ILE A 77 1.20 -7.41 11.53
N ARG A 78 2.46 -6.97 11.44
CA ARG A 78 2.84 -5.56 11.64
C ARG A 78 2.10 -4.63 10.66
N ALA A 79 1.97 -5.01 9.39
CA ALA A 79 1.24 -4.22 8.40
C ALA A 79 -0.26 -4.11 8.73
N LEU A 80 -0.88 -5.20 9.22
CA LEU A 80 -2.26 -5.18 9.70
C LEU A 80 -2.44 -4.26 10.92
N ASP A 81 -1.50 -4.30 11.88
CA ASP A 81 -1.52 -3.43 13.07
C ASP A 81 -1.40 -1.93 12.70
N MET A 82 -0.78 -1.62 11.55
CA MET A 82 -0.69 -0.25 11.02
C MET A 82 -1.99 0.25 10.37
N GLY A 83 -3.00 -0.61 10.21
CA GLY A 83 -4.31 -0.25 9.64
C GLY A 83 -4.45 -0.50 8.13
N VAL A 84 -3.63 -1.41 7.59
CA VAL A 84 -3.86 -2.07 6.30
C VAL A 84 -4.93 -3.13 6.45
#